data_AF-A0A377ZYK9-F1
#
_entry.id   AF-A0A377ZYK9-F1
#
_cell.length_a   1.000
_cell.length_b   1.000
_cell.length_c   1.000
_cell.angle_alpha   90.00
_cell.angle_beta   90.00
_cell.angle_gamma   90.00
#
_symmetry.space_group_name_H-M   'P 1'
#
loop_
_entity.id
_entity.type
_entity.pdbx_description
1 polymer ?
#
loop_
_entity_poly.entity_id
_entity_poly.type
_entity_poly.pdbx_seq_one_letter_code
_entity_poly.pdbx_strand_id
1 'polypeptide(L)' 'MKLMLEITEQEPLLLNGVVVDKLNTLHNRGFSIALDDFGTGYSGLSYLHELVFDYIKSIRALSPA' A
#
# COMPACT_ATOMS: atom_id res chain seq x y z
N MET A 1 -15.43 15.46 -1.74
CA MET A 1 -13.96 15.40 -1.57
C MET A 1 -13.64 14.00 -1.08
N LYS A 2 -12.90 13.18 -1.84
CA LYS A 2 -12.44 11.84 -1.40
C LYS A 2 -11.04 12.01 -0.84
N LEU A 3 -10.79 11.54 0.38
CA LEU A 3 -9.47 11.58 1.01
C LEU A 3 -8.71 10.31 0.64
N MET A 4 -7.44 10.45 0.28
CA MET A 4 -6.56 9.35 -0.09
C MET A 4 -5.46 9.20 0.95
N LEU A 5 -5.22 7.97 1.37
CA LEU A 5 -4.09 7.56 2.20
C LEU A 5 -3.08 6.87 1.29
N GLU A 6 -1.88 7.41 1.25
CA GLU A 6 -0.77 6.86 0.50
C GLU A 6 0.19 6.15 1.46
N ILE A 7 0.58 4.94 1.10
CA ILE A 7 1.39 4.04 1.91
C ILE A 7 2.70 3.80 1.15
N THR A 8 3.81 4.34 1.63
CA THR A 8 5.14 4.24 1.00
C THR A 8 6.00 3.17 1.65
N GLU A 9 6.73 2.36 0.87
CA GLU A 9 7.62 1.29 1.36
C GLU A 9 8.96 1.79 1.98
N GLN A 10 9.14 3.10 2.20
CA GLN A 10 10.43 3.68 2.62
C GLN A 10 10.90 3.26 4.02
N GLU A 11 9.97 2.96 4.92
CA GLU A 11 10.23 2.27 6.18
C GLU A 11 9.59 0.88 6.09
N PRO A 12 10.10 -0.15 6.81
CA PRO A 12 9.45 -1.45 6.85
C PRO A 12 8.03 -1.26 7.36
N LEU A 13 7.09 -1.19 6.42
CA LEU A 13 5.69 -1.34 6.72
C LEU A 13 5.57 -2.76 7.26
N LEU A 14 5.57 -2.86 8.59
CA LEU A 14 5.16 -4.06 9.30
C LEU A 14 3.65 -4.20 9.08
N LEU A 15 3.27 -4.43 7.82
CA LEU A 15 1.95 -4.90 7.43
C LEU A 15 1.77 -6.20 8.20
N ASN A 16 0.95 -6.08 9.22
CA ASN A 16 0.48 -7.16 10.07
C ASN A 16 -1.04 -7.04 10.12
N GLY A 17 -1.71 -8.07 10.64
CA GLY A 17 -3.18 -8.10 10.67
C GLY A 17 -3.81 -6.83 11.26
N VAL A 18 -3.21 -6.25 12.32
CA VAL A 18 -3.72 -5.03 12.95
C VAL A 18 -3.67 -3.81 12.02
N VAL A 19 -2.60 -3.66 11.25
CA VAL A 19 -2.47 -2.57 10.28
C VAL A 19 -3.44 -2.77 9.12
N VAL A 20 -3.54 -3.98 8.60
CA VAL A 20 -4.47 -4.34 7.51
C VAL A 20 -5.91 -4.06 7.91
N ASP A 21 -6.33 -4.49 9.11
CA ASP A 21 -7.69 -4.25 9.64
C ASP A 21 -8.02 -2.77 9.72
N LYS A 22 -7.06 -1.94 10.14
CA LYS A 22 -7.23 -0.47 10.21
C LYS A 22 -7.38 0.14 8.83
N LEU A 23 -6.54 -0.26 7.87
CA LEU A 23 -6.60 0.24 6.50
C LEU A 23 -7.91 -0.16 5.82
N ASN A 24 -8.34 -1.41 5.98
CA ASN A 24 -9.63 -1.89 5.50
C ASN A 24 -10.80 -1.14 6.15
N THR A 25 -10.71 -0.82 7.45
CA THR A 25 -11.71 0.00 8.15
C THR A 25 -11.77 1.41 7.59
N LEU A 26 -10.63 2.04 7.28
CA LEU A 26 -10.59 3.37 6.67
C LEU A 26 -11.14 3.34 5.24
N HIS A 27 -10.78 2.33 4.45
CA HIS A 27 -11.35 2.13 3.12
C HIS A 27 -12.89 2.02 3.18
N ASN A 28 -13.42 1.22 4.10
CA ASN A 28 -14.88 1.08 4.32
C ASN A 28 -15.56 2.37 4.78
N ARG A 29 -14.82 3.34 5.31
CA ARG A 29 -15.31 4.68 5.67
C ARG A 29 -15.21 5.68 4.53
N GLY A 30 -14.81 5.26 3.33
CA GLY A 30 -14.76 6.07 2.11
C GLY A 30 -13.40 6.69 1.80
N PHE A 31 -12.35 6.31 2.52
CA PHE A 31 -10.98 6.67 2.14
C PHE A 31 -10.53 5.84 0.94
N SER A 32 -9.74 6.44 0.05
CA SER A 32 -8.95 5.67 -0.90
C SER A 32 -7.63 5.24 -0.29
N ILE A 33 -7.17 4.04 -0.62
CA ILE A 33 -5.86 3.53 -0.22
C ILE A 33 -4.99 3.37 -1.48
N ALA A 34 -3.83 4.01 -1.48
CA ALA A 34 -2.82 3.90 -2.53
C ALA A 34 -1.52 3.32 -1.94
N LEU A 35 -0.92 2.36 -2.64
CA LEU A 35 0.38 1.78 -2.31
C LEU A 35 1.44 2.38 -3.24
N ASP A 36 2.46 3.04 -2.69
CA ASP A 36 3.55 3.66 -3.45
C ASP A 36 4.90 2.95 -3.24
N ASP A 37 5.71 2.95 -4.30
CA ASP A 37 7.05 2.33 -4.38
C ASP A 37 7.09 0.83 -4.04
N PHE A 38 5.95 0.16 -4.16
CA PHE A 38 5.78 -1.24 -3.79
C PHE A 38 6.58 -2.17 -4.71
N GLY A 39 7.45 -3.02 -4.14
CA GLY A 39 8.25 -4.01 -4.86
C GLY A 39 9.74 -3.67 -5.02
N THR A 40 10.25 -2.69 -4.27
CA THR A 40 11.69 -2.34 -4.26
C THR A 40 12.46 -2.80 -3.02
N GLY A 41 11.76 -3.31 -2.01
CA GLY A 41 12.33 -3.80 -0.76
C GLY A 41 11.58 -5.00 -0.18
N TYR A 42 11.96 -5.36 1.05
CA TYR A 42 11.64 -6.59 1.75
C TYR A 42 10.16 -7.01 1.69
N SER A 43 9.93 -8.19 1.13
CA SER A 43 8.69 -8.97 1.10
C SER A 43 7.70 -8.73 2.25
N GLY A 44 6.77 -7.77 2.04
CA GLY A 44 5.54 -7.56 2.82
C GLY A 44 4.28 -8.11 2.11
N LEU A 45 4.47 -8.92 1.06
CA LEU A 45 3.41 -9.39 0.15
C LEU A 45 2.39 -10.35 0.78
N SER A 46 2.71 -10.98 1.91
CA SER A 46 1.83 -11.98 2.55
C SER A 46 0.46 -11.39 2.92
N TYR A 47 0.41 -10.09 3.24
CA TYR A 47 -0.82 -9.40 3.62
C TYR A 47 -1.45 -8.60 2.47
N LEU A 48 -0.78 -8.49 1.31
CA LEU A 48 -1.33 -7.75 0.17
C LEU A 48 -2.65 -8.37 -0.31
N HIS A 49 -2.79 -9.69 -0.21
CA HIS A 49 -4.03 -10.39 -0.57
C HIS A 49 -5.20 -10.09 0.39
N GLU A 50 -4.90 -9.63 1.62
CA GLU A 50 -5.90 -9.32 2.66
C GLU A 50 -6.25 -7.82 2.70
N LEU A 51 -5.42 -6.97 2.09
CA LEU A 51 -5.60 -5.53 2.05
C LEU A 51 -6.47 -5.11 0.86
N VAL A 52 -7.50 -4.32 1.12
CA VAL A 52 -8.29 -3.64 0.08
C VAL A 52 -7.64 -2.32 -0.27
N PHE A 53 -7.21 -2.16 -1.52
CA PHE A 53 -6.59 -0.94 -2.04
C PHE A 53 -7.17 -0.54 -3.40
N ASP A 54 -7.14 0.77 -3.69
CA ASP A 54 -7.65 1.32 -4.96
C ASP A 54 -6.53 1.44 -6.01
N TYR A 55 -5.30 1.76 -5.57
CA TYR A 55 -4.18 2.06 -6.45
C TYR A 55 -2.90 1.38 -5.97
N ILE A 56 -2.13 0.85 -6.93
CA ILE A 56 -0.76 0.40 -6.71
C ILE A 56 0.14 1.10 -7.71
N LYS A 57 1.17 1.78 -7.22
CA LYS A 57 2.20 2.43 -8.03
C LYS A 57 3.45 1.57 -7.97
N SER A 58 3.84 1.06 -9.14
CA SER A 58 5.08 0.30 -9.32
C SER A 58 6.18 1.26 -9.75
N ILE A 59 7.36 1.17 -9.14
CA ILE A 59 8.53 1.91 -9.62
C ILE A 59 8.83 1.45 -11.04
N ARG A 60 8.67 2.39 -11.98
CA ARG A 60 9.26 2.27 -13.31
C ARG A 60 10.77 2.29 -13.11
N ALA A 61 11.42 1.13 -13.23
CA ALA A 61 12.86 1.08 -13.41
C ALA A 61 13.19 2.06 -14.54
N LEU A 62 14.01 3.08 -14.25
CA LEU A 62 14.60 3.92 -15.28
C LEU A 62 15.32 2.95 -16.22
N SER A 63 14.79 2.74 -17.43
CA SER A 63 15.51 2.02 -18.46
C SER A 63 16.80 2.81 -18.67
N PRO A 64 17.99 2.24 -18.41
CA PRO A 64 19.22 2.91 -18.75
C PRO A 64 19.23 3.04 -20.27
N ALA A 65 19.32 4.28 -20.74
CA ALA A 65 19.70 4.59 -22.12
C ALA A 65 21.19 4.29 -22.31
#